data_AF-A0A180EP52-F1
#
_entry.id   AF-A0A180EP52-F1
#
_cell.length_a   1.000
_cell.length_b   1.000
_cell.length_c   1.000
_cell.angle_alpha   90.00
_cell.angle_beta   90.00
_cell.angle_gamma   90.00
#
_symmetry.space_group_name_H-M   'P 1'
#
loop_
_entity.id
_entity.type
_entity.pdbx_description
1 polymer ?
#
loop_
_entity_poly.entity_id
_entity_poly.type
_entity_poly.pdbx_seq_one_letter_code
_entity_poly.pdbx_strand_id
1 'polypeptide(L)'
;MEDGAGLRQLIPPLAGSDYLRDNPAAVVHGIVHGMQGPLVVNDITYNQPMPGNKELTEFQIVNIVNYINQAWGNDYGLITVTDARQWME
;
A
#
# COMPACT_ATOMS: atom_id res chain seq x y z
N MET A 1 -14.72 -4.47 -4.54
CA MET A 1 -14.89 -3.14 -3.91
C MET A 1 -14.29 -2.16 -4.89
N GLU A 2 -15.10 -1.29 -5.48
CA GLU A 2 -14.68 -0.50 -6.65
C GLU A 2 -14.00 0.82 -6.27
N ASP A 3 -14.11 1.24 -5.00
CA ASP A 3 -13.81 2.59 -4.52
C ASP A 3 -12.59 2.69 -3.58
N GLY A 4 -11.87 1.58 -3.35
CA GLY A 4 -10.71 1.59 -2.45
C GLY A 4 -11.05 1.90 -0.98
N ALA A 5 -12.32 1.82 -0.58
CA ALA A 5 -12.77 2.19 0.77
C ALA A 5 -12.43 1.16 1.88
N GLY A 6 -11.84 0.02 1.51
CA GLY A 6 -11.56 -1.06 2.45
C GLY A 6 -12.85 -1.70 2.99
N LEU A 7 -12.77 -2.26 4.21
CA LEU A 7 -13.89 -2.92 4.86
C LEU A 7 -13.91 -2.59 6.35
N ARG A 8 -14.53 -1.43 6.68
CA ARG A 8 -14.67 -0.92 8.07
C ARG A 8 -13.34 -1.03 8.85
N GLN A 9 -13.35 -1.72 9.98
CA GLN A 9 -12.18 -1.94 10.84
C GLN A 9 -11.43 -3.25 10.53
N LEU A 10 -11.82 -3.96 9.46
CA LEU A 10 -11.20 -5.23 9.07
C LEU A 10 -10.10 -5.01 8.02
N ILE A 11 -10.39 -4.25 6.96
CA ILE A 11 -9.45 -3.97 5.88
C ILE A 11 -9.29 -2.44 5.78
N PRO A 12 -8.06 -1.90 5.88
CA PRO A 12 -7.83 -0.48 5.77
C PRO A 12 -8.25 0.07 4.40
N PRO A 13 -8.69 1.34 4.31
CA PRO A 13 -8.92 1.98 3.03
C PRO A 13 -7.57 2.26 2.33
N LEU A 14 -7.60 2.22 0.99
CA LEU A 14 -6.54 2.76 0.12
C LEU A 14 -6.89 4.18 -0.34
N ALA A 15 -8.17 4.50 -0.49
CA ALA A 15 -8.64 5.84 -0.78
C ALA A 15 -8.36 6.77 0.42
N GLY A 16 -7.67 7.89 0.18
CA GLY A 16 -7.36 8.88 1.21
C GLY A 16 -6.53 8.36 2.38
N SER A 17 -5.75 7.28 2.20
CA SER A 17 -4.92 6.70 3.25
C SER A 17 -3.69 7.56 3.54
N ASP A 18 -3.57 8.05 4.77
CA ASP A 18 -2.36 8.67 5.30
C ASP A 18 -1.15 7.73 5.28
N TYR A 19 -1.37 6.46 5.62
CA TYR A 19 -0.32 5.46 5.69
C TYR A 19 0.33 5.23 4.34
N LEU A 20 -0.46 5.15 3.27
CA LEU A 20 0.07 5.02 1.91
C LEU A 20 0.93 6.21 1.51
N ARG A 21 0.46 7.43 1.81
CA ARG A 21 1.16 8.68 1.51
C ARG A 21 2.50 8.78 2.26
N ASP A 22 2.48 8.46 3.54
CA ASP A 22 3.59 8.76 4.45
C ASP A 22 4.62 7.62 4.52
N ASN A 23 4.28 6.41 4.05
CA ASN A 23 5.12 5.21 4.19
C ASN A 23 5.30 4.42 2.87
N PRO A 24 5.69 5.02 1.74
CA PRO A 24 5.73 4.36 0.44
C PRO A 24 6.65 3.11 0.41
N ALA A 25 7.78 3.16 1.13
CA ALA A 25 8.70 2.02 1.27
C ALA A 25 8.03 0.84 1.99
N ALA A 26 7.31 1.11 3.08
CA ALA A 26 6.61 0.07 3.83
C ALA A 26 5.44 -0.53 3.02
N VAL A 27 4.78 0.27 2.18
CA VAL A 27 3.74 -0.21 1.26
C VAL A 27 4.33 -1.18 0.24
N VAL A 28 5.43 -0.80 -0.41
CA VAL A 28 6.11 -1.66 -1.39
C VAL A 28 6.56 -2.97 -0.73
N HIS A 29 7.23 -2.90 0.41
CA HIS A 29 7.65 -4.08 1.16
C HIS A 29 6.43 -4.93 1.59
N GLY A 30 5.35 -4.28 2.05
CA GLY A 30 4.13 -4.94 2.50
C GLY A 30 3.38 -5.68 1.39
N ILE A 31 3.39 -5.17 0.15
CA ILE A 31 2.82 -5.86 -1.01
C ILE A 31 3.54 -7.20 -1.27
N VAL A 32 4.86 -7.26 -1.08
CA VAL A 32 5.67 -8.44 -1.40
C VAL A 32 5.76 -9.42 -0.25
N HIS A 33 6.03 -8.92 0.96
CA HIS A 33 6.31 -9.74 2.14
C HIS A 33 5.11 -9.87 3.08
N GLY A 34 4.08 -9.07 2.87
CA GLY A 34 2.93 -8.98 3.76
C GLY A 34 3.17 -8.00 4.90
N MET A 35 2.14 -7.82 5.71
CA MET A 35 2.16 -6.96 6.89
C MET A 35 1.52 -7.70 8.06
N GLN A 36 2.08 -7.52 9.26
CA GLN A 36 1.58 -8.11 10.49
C GLN A 36 1.75 -7.13 11.65
N GLY A 37 0.88 -7.24 12.65
CA GLY A 37 0.91 -6.37 13.82
C GLY A 37 0.05 -5.11 13.65
N PRO A 38 -0.02 -4.28 14.70
CA PRO A 38 -0.86 -3.11 14.72
C PRO A 38 -0.34 -2.03 13.76
N LEU A 39 -1.27 -1.47 13.01
CA LEU A 39 -1.09 -0.43 12.00
C LEU A 39 -2.17 0.64 12.22
N VAL A 40 -1.84 1.91 12.07
CA VAL A 40 -2.83 3.00 12.10
C VAL A 40 -2.99 3.56 10.69
N VAL A 41 -4.23 3.63 10.23
CA VAL A 41 -4.61 4.29 8.97
C VAL A 41 -5.79 5.21 9.24
N ASN A 42 -5.64 6.50 8.94
CA ASN A 42 -6.65 7.53 9.16
C ASN A 42 -7.21 7.49 10.59
N ASP A 43 -6.32 7.48 11.58
CA ASP A 43 -6.60 7.38 13.02
C ASP A 43 -7.31 6.08 13.49
N ILE A 44 -7.48 5.10 12.60
CA ILE A 44 -8.09 3.80 12.92
C ILE A 44 -6.99 2.74 13.03
N THR A 45 -7.01 1.97 14.13
CA THR A 45 -6.08 0.84 14.33
C THR A 45 -6.59 -0.42 13.64
N TYR A 46 -5.72 -1.02 12.83
CA TYR A 46 -5.89 -2.31 12.16
C TYR A 46 -4.82 -3.27 12.68
N ASN A 47 -5.14 -4.56 12.79
CA ASN A 47 -4.20 -5.59 13.24
C ASN A 47 -4.46 -6.95 12.56
N GLN A 48 -5.11 -6.92 11.38
CA GLN A 48 -5.29 -8.11 10.57
C GLN A 48 -4.04 -8.34 9.72
N PRO A 49 -3.56 -9.58 9.59
CA PRO A 49 -2.43 -9.88 8.73
C PRO A 49 -2.81 -9.64 7.26
N MET A 50 -1.93 -8.94 6.54
CA MET A 50 -1.99 -8.82 5.09
C MET A 50 -0.99 -9.82 4.49
N PRO A 51 -1.43 -10.84 3.74
CA PRO A 51 -0.50 -11.75 3.07
C PRO A 51 0.25 -11.02 1.95
N GLY A 52 1.56 -11.27 1.86
CA GLY A 52 2.38 -10.78 0.76
C GLY A 52 2.21 -11.59 -0.52
N ASN A 53 2.58 -10.99 -1.65
CA ASN A 53 2.61 -11.65 -2.95
C ASN A 53 4.02 -11.59 -3.56
N LYS A 54 4.74 -12.70 -3.47
CA LYS A 54 6.11 -12.86 -4.00
C LYS A 54 6.18 -13.12 -5.51
N GLU A 55 5.05 -13.35 -6.16
CA GLU A 55 5.00 -13.61 -7.60
C GLU A 55 4.95 -12.31 -8.42
N LEU A 56 4.62 -11.18 -7.78
CA LEU A 56 4.61 -9.88 -8.43
C LEU A 56 6.02 -9.43 -8.76
N THR A 57 6.21 -9.04 -10.02
CA THR A 57 7.42 -8.36 -10.45
C THR A 57 7.45 -6.92 -9.92
N GLU A 58 8.65 -6.38 -9.76
CA GLU A 58 8.90 -4.97 -9.45
C GLU A 58 8.13 -3.99 -10.36
N PHE A 59 8.03 -4.28 -11.66
CA PHE A 59 7.23 -3.47 -12.59
C PHE A 59 5.73 -3.50 -12.25
N GLN A 60 5.20 -4.67 -11.88
CA GLN A 60 3.80 -4.79 -11.47
C GLN A 60 3.55 -4.05 -10.16
N ILE A 61 4.46 -4.15 -9.20
CA ILE A 61 4.37 -3.44 -7.92
C ILE A 61 4.33 -1.92 -8.15
N VAL A 62 5.27 -1.40 -8.94
CA VAL A 62 5.30 0.03 -9.29
C VAL A 62 4.00 0.48 -9.96
N ASN A 63 3.47 -0.30 -10.90
CA ASN A 63 2.21 0.05 -11.56
C ASN A 63 1.01 0.01 -10.60
N ILE A 64 0.96 -0.97 -9.70
CA ILE A 64 -0.09 -1.06 -8.67
C ILE A 64 -0.02 0.15 -7.74
N VAL A 65 1.17 0.48 -7.21
CA VAL A 65 1.35 1.61 -6.29
C VAL A 65 1.03 2.93 -6.99
N ASN A 66 1.50 3.13 -8.22
CA ASN A 66 1.22 4.36 -8.98
C ASN A 66 -0.27 4.49 -9.33
N TYR A 67 -0.96 3.37 -9.62
CA TYR A 67 -2.42 3.38 -9.76
C TYR A 67 -3.09 3.81 -8.45
N ILE A 68 -2.70 3.23 -7.31
CA ILE A 68 -3.26 3.58 -6.01
C ILE A 68 -3.00 5.06 -5.66
N ASN A 69 -1.81 5.57 -5.96
CA ASN A 69 -1.41 6.95 -5.67
C ASN A 69 -2.21 8.00 -6.47
N GLN A 70 -2.88 7.60 -7.55
CA GLN A 70 -3.69 8.48 -8.40
C GLN A 70 -5.19 8.10 -8.41
N ALA A 71 -5.54 6.96 -7.83
CA ALA A 71 -6.91 6.51 -7.73
C ALA A 71 -7.64 7.20 -6.57
N TRP A 72 -8.96 7.30 -6.67
CA TRP A 72 -9.85 7.73 -5.57
C TRP A 72 -9.53 9.13 -5.00
N GLY A 73 -8.96 10.02 -5.83
CA GLY A 73 -8.58 11.38 -5.42
C GLY A 73 -7.26 11.46 -4.66
N ASN A 74 -6.49 10.38 -4.60
CA ASN A 74 -5.13 10.40 -4.09
C ASN A 74 -4.22 11.23 -5.01
N ASP A 75 -3.22 11.89 -4.41
CA ASP A 75 -2.14 12.58 -5.11
C ASP A 75 -0.84 12.39 -4.31
N TYR A 76 -0.32 11.16 -4.35
CA TYR A 76 0.85 10.76 -3.53
C TYR A 76 2.14 10.68 -4.35
N GLY A 77 2.14 11.28 -5.54
CA GLY A 77 3.26 11.23 -6.47
C GLY A 77 3.44 9.86 -7.13
N LEU A 78 4.57 9.70 -7.80
CA LEU A 78 4.94 8.49 -8.53
C LEU A 78 6.19 7.87 -7.93
N ILE A 79 6.24 6.54 -7.96
CA ILE A 79 7.45 5.78 -7.65
C ILE A 79 8.01 5.15 -8.93
N THR A 80 9.31 4.91 -8.92
CA THR A 80 10.04 4.25 -10.00
C THR A 80 10.42 2.83 -9.62
N VAL A 81 10.86 2.05 -10.60
CA VAL A 81 11.44 0.72 -10.37
C VAL A 81 12.70 0.81 -9.50
N THR A 82 13.48 1.88 -9.65
CA THR A 82 14.66 2.11 -8.81
C THR A 82 14.28 2.30 -7.35
N ASP A 83 13.22 3.07 -7.06
CA ASP A 83 12.72 3.24 -5.70
C ASP A 83 12.25 1.91 -5.11
N ALA A 84 11.45 1.16 -5.89
CA ALA A 84 10.95 -0.14 -5.46
C ALA A 84 12.07 -1.15 -5.16
N ARG A 85 13.14 -1.16 -5.97
CA ARG A 85 14.34 -1.98 -5.70
C ARG A 85 15.01 -1.57 -4.40
N GLN A 86 15.26 -0.27 -4.23
CA GLN A 86 15.93 0.26 -3.03
C GLN A 86 15.16 -0.06 -1.75
N TRP A 87 13.82 -0.09 -1.80
CA TRP A 87 12.99 -0.40 -0.64
C TRP A 87 12.81 -1.90 -0.38
N MET A 88 13.26 -2.76 -1.29
CA MET A 88 13.25 -4.23 -1.14
C MET A 88 14.61 -4.82 -0.75
N GLU A 89 15.67 -4.02 -0.74
CA GLU A 89 16.99 -4.38 -0.20
C GLU A 89 17.03 -4.33 1.33
#